data_AF-A0A410RFR9-F1
#
_entry.id   AF-A0A410RFR9-F1
#
_cell.length_a   1.000
_cell.length_b   1.000
_cell.length_c   1.000
_cell.angle_alpha   90.00
_cell.angle_beta   90.00
_cell.angle_gamma   90.00
#
_symmetry.space_group_name_H-M   'P 1'
#
loop_
_entity.id
_entity.type
_entity.pdbx_description
1 polymer ?
#
loop_
_entity_poly.entity_id
_entity_poly.type
_entity_poly.pdbx_seq_one_letter_code
_entity_poly.pdbx_strand_id
1 'polypeptide(L)'
;MLFRTKINMYRLAMLGPYLVMAMVVFRSQADDLWFHSDEMEIEMQRLRLVQLTQELEQMKDRFYSLRDTADPLYEFSLQARISVKEGNECKYPDRQVQCGGRKTGQCVNDLFVCDGIVDCVNGRDEDPNICSGDNIRVGDTFVGLSFWRTCLLRNSHRTMVLITGSSRDRFFASRVWVSGVLLHQIDEHREESYNVTGYFNFARRQIVLVPVRKSGDDLAIDCEFNRGDDIHLGCKIVHSGTFNQCGSLVMVRL
;
A
#
# COMPACT_ATOMS: atom_id res chain seq x y z
N MET A 1 1.70 -59.28 -105.38
CA MET A 1 2.84 -60.09 -104.91
C MET A 1 3.83 -59.18 -104.20
N LEU A 2 4.20 -59.57 -102.98
CA LEU A 2 5.07 -58.86 -102.05
C LEU A 2 6.49 -58.66 -102.59
N PHE A 3 7.11 -57.52 -102.27
CA PHE A 3 8.55 -57.44 -102.00
C PHE A 3 8.83 -56.59 -100.76
N ARG A 4 9.83 -57.03 -100.01
CA ARG A 4 10.17 -56.71 -98.62
C ARG A 4 11.63 -56.26 -98.60
N THR A 5 11.97 -55.17 -97.89
CA THR A 5 13.33 -54.89 -97.35
C THR A 5 13.25 -53.68 -96.39
N LYS A 6 13.21 -53.91 -95.07
CA LYS A 6 14.32 -53.85 -94.09
C LYS A 6 15.16 -52.56 -94.10
N ILE A 7 14.90 -51.68 -93.12
CA ILE A 7 15.78 -50.57 -92.71
C ILE A 7 16.27 -50.81 -91.27
N ASN A 8 17.54 -50.46 -91.07
CA ASN A 8 18.43 -50.69 -89.93
C ASN A 8 17.92 -50.22 -88.56
N MET A 9 18.06 -51.11 -87.57
CA MET A 9 17.68 -50.93 -86.16
C MET A 9 18.91 -50.80 -85.25
N TYR A 10 19.83 -49.85 -85.54
CA TYR A 10 21.09 -49.69 -84.78
C TYR A 10 21.55 -48.24 -84.57
N ARG A 11 20.63 -47.28 -84.33
CA ARG A 11 21.04 -45.89 -83.98
C ARG A 11 20.37 -45.26 -82.75
N LEU A 12 19.54 -45.99 -82.00
CA LEU A 12 18.80 -45.43 -80.84
C LEU A 12 19.44 -45.71 -79.46
N ALA A 13 20.57 -46.40 -79.39
CA ALA A 13 21.15 -46.89 -78.13
C ALA A 13 22.45 -46.16 -77.67
N MET A 14 22.59 -44.86 -77.92
CA MET A 14 23.75 -44.08 -77.41
C MET A 14 23.40 -42.76 -76.70
N LEU A 15 22.11 -42.41 -76.54
CA LEU A 15 21.70 -41.17 -75.85
C LEU A 15 21.13 -41.40 -74.43
N GLY A 16 20.98 -42.66 -74.00
CA GLY A 16 20.39 -43.03 -72.71
C GLY A 16 21.16 -42.58 -71.45
N PRO A 17 22.49 -42.77 -71.34
CA PRO A 17 23.20 -42.51 -70.08
C PRO A 17 23.46 -41.02 -69.81
N TYR A 18 23.50 -40.17 -70.84
CA TYR A 18 23.71 -38.72 -70.67
C TYR A 18 22.45 -37.99 -70.15
N LEU A 19 21.25 -38.48 -70.51
CA LEU A 19 19.98 -37.90 -70.07
C LEU A 19 19.69 -38.19 -68.59
N VAL A 20 20.11 -39.36 -68.09
CA VAL A 20 19.96 -39.74 -66.67
C VAL A 20 20.93 -38.96 -65.78
N MET A 21 22.19 -38.75 -66.20
CA MET A 21 23.13 -37.91 -65.45
C MET A 21 22.69 -36.43 -65.39
N ALA A 22 22.16 -35.88 -66.49
CA ALA A 22 21.65 -34.51 -66.49
C ALA A 22 20.48 -34.33 -65.50
N MET A 23 19.52 -35.27 -65.45
CA MET A 23 18.40 -35.18 -64.50
C MET A 23 18.83 -35.31 -63.03
N VAL A 24 19.87 -36.10 -62.71
CA VAL A 24 20.36 -36.24 -61.32
C VAL A 24 21.05 -34.96 -60.84
N VAL A 25 21.86 -34.31 -61.70
CA VAL A 25 22.53 -33.04 -61.39
C VAL A 25 21.53 -31.88 -61.28
N PHE A 26 20.49 -31.84 -62.11
CA PHE A 26 19.43 -30.83 -62.00
C PHE A 26 18.57 -31.02 -60.74
N ARG A 27 18.37 -32.26 -60.26
CA ARG A 27 17.63 -32.54 -59.02
C ARG A 27 18.41 -32.14 -57.78
N SER A 28 19.73 -32.40 -57.73
CA SER A 28 20.58 -31.97 -56.60
C SER A 28 20.73 -30.45 -56.52
N GLN A 29 20.82 -29.73 -57.65
CA GLN A 29 20.85 -28.27 -57.64
C GLN A 29 19.52 -27.64 -57.22
N ALA A 30 18.38 -28.26 -57.56
CA ALA A 30 17.09 -27.78 -57.11
C ALA A 30 16.94 -27.95 -55.59
N ASP A 31 17.30 -29.12 -55.04
CA ASP A 31 17.21 -29.40 -53.60
C ASP A 31 18.11 -28.47 -52.77
N ASP A 32 19.34 -28.17 -53.22
CA ASP A 32 20.21 -27.16 -52.58
C ASP A 32 19.59 -25.75 -52.60
N LEU A 33 18.87 -25.39 -53.66
CA LEU A 33 18.19 -24.09 -53.79
C LEU A 33 16.98 -23.97 -52.85
N TRP A 34 16.22 -25.05 -52.67
CA TRP A 34 15.08 -25.12 -51.73
C TRP A 34 15.56 -25.06 -50.28
N PHE A 35 16.61 -25.82 -49.92
CA PHE A 35 17.21 -25.75 -48.58
C PHE A 35 17.75 -24.35 -48.25
N HIS A 36 18.36 -23.66 -49.22
CA HIS A 36 18.85 -22.30 -49.01
C HIS A 36 17.72 -21.26 -48.84
N SER A 37 16.58 -21.48 -49.49
CA SER A 37 15.38 -20.63 -49.31
C SER A 37 14.80 -20.77 -47.91
N ASP A 38 14.71 -21.99 -47.39
CA ASP A 38 14.18 -22.27 -46.05
C ASP A 38 15.11 -21.73 -44.96
N GLU A 39 16.44 -21.85 -45.12
CA GLU A 39 17.41 -21.24 -44.20
C GLU A 39 17.30 -19.71 -44.16
N MET A 40 17.10 -19.06 -45.31
CA MET A 40 16.90 -17.62 -45.36
C MET A 40 15.59 -17.18 -44.69
N GLU A 41 14.51 -17.97 -44.83
CA GLU A 41 13.25 -17.68 -44.15
C GLU A 41 13.38 -17.83 -42.63
N ILE A 42 14.03 -18.90 -42.16
CA ILE A 42 14.31 -19.13 -40.74
C ILE A 42 15.17 -17.99 -40.16
N GLU A 43 16.20 -17.55 -40.90
CA GLU A 43 17.07 -16.48 -40.43
C GLU A 43 16.35 -15.12 -40.39
N MET A 44 15.47 -14.84 -41.35
CA MET A 44 14.61 -13.66 -41.32
C MET A 44 13.67 -13.69 -40.10
N GLN A 45 13.08 -14.85 -39.78
CA GLN A 45 12.23 -15.00 -38.60
C GLN A 45 13.02 -14.81 -37.29
N ARG A 46 14.27 -15.28 -37.22
CA ARG A 46 15.15 -15.03 -36.06
C ARG A 46 15.44 -13.55 -35.87
N LEU A 47 15.78 -12.82 -36.94
CA LEU A 47 16.00 -11.38 -36.86
C LEU A 47 14.76 -10.63 -36.37
N ARG A 48 13.57 -11.05 -36.82
CA ARG A 48 12.30 -10.49 -36.35
C ARG A 48 12.07 -10.76 -34.86
N LEU A 49 12.40 -11.95 -34.37
CA LEU A 49 12.31 -12.28 -32.94
C LEU A 49 13.29 -11.44 -32.10
N VAL A 50 14.51 -11.24 -32.57
CA VAL A 50 15.50 -10.38 -31.90
C VAL A 50 14.99 -8.94 -31.82
N GLN A 51 14.42 -8.41 -32.91
CA GLN A 51 13.85 -7.07 -32.91
C GLN A 51 12.68 -6.96 -31.91
N LEU A 52 11.74 -7.91 -31.93
CA LEU A 52 10.60 -7.92 -31.02
C LEU A 52 11.01 -8.03 -29.55
N THR A 53 12.03 -8.83 -29.24
CA THR A 53 12.56 -8.94 -27.86
C THR A 53 13.20 -7.64 -27.41
N GLN A 54 13.92 -6.95 -28.29
CA GLN A 54 14.50 -5.64 -27.98
C GLN A 54 13.42 -4.56 -27.78
N GLU A 55 12.38 -4.55 -28.61
CA GLU A 55 11.22 -3.65 -28.45
C GLU A 55 10.46 -3.92 -27.15
N LEU A 56 10.33 -5.19 -26.75
CA LEU A 56 9.70 -5.59 -25.49
C LEU A 56 10.51 -5.11 -24.28
N GLU A 57 11.84 -5.26 -24.30
CA GLU A 57 12.69 -4.79 -23.19
C GLU A 57 12.65 -3.27 -23.07
N GLN A 58 12.68 -2.54 -24.19
CA GLN A 58 12.48 -1.08 -24.18
C GLN A 58 11.09 -0.67 -23.69
N MET A 59 10.05 -1.47 -23.94
CA MET A 59 8.71 -1.22 -23.42
C MET A 59 8.64 -1.48 -21.92
N LYS A 60 9.31 -2.53 -21.43
CA LYS A 60 9.43 -2.86 -20.01
C LYS A 60 10.20 -1.79 -19.23
N ASP A 61 11.30 -1.28 -19.77
CA ASP A 61 12.05 -0.18 -19.16
C ASP A 61 11.23 1.12 -19.12
N ARG A 62 10.48 1.40 -20.19
CA ARG A 62 9.50 2.49 -20.20
C ARG A 62 8.41 2.29 -19.15
N PHE A 63 7.92 1.07 -18.98
CA PHE A 63 6.93 0.75 -17.96
C PHE A 63 7.46 0.93 -16.54
N TYR A 64 8.69 0.49 -16.25
CA TYR A 64 9.29 0.67 -14.92
C TYR A 64 9.71 2.11 -14.63
N SER A 65 10.02 2.90 -15.66
CA SER A 65 10.30 4.35 -15.51
C SER A 65 9.04 5.19 -15.37
N LEU A 66 7.87 4.68 -15.80
CA LEU A 66 6.60 5.28 -15.42
C LEU A 66 6.46 5.10 -13.91
N ARG A 67 6.42 6.24 -13.20
CA ARG A 67 6.22 6.30 -11.76
C ARG A 67 5.08 5.36 -11.38
N ASP A 68 5.33 4.52 -10.37
CA ASP A 68 4.32 3.63 -9.83
C ASP A 68 3.04 4.42 -9.59
N THR A 69 1.98 4.03 -10.30
CA THR A 69 0.76 4.83 -10.41
C THR A 69 0.01 4.70 -9.10
N ALA A 70 0.02 5.79 -8.33
CA ALA A 70 -0.72 6.00 -7.09
C ALA A 70 -0.62 4.83 -6.08
N ASP A 71 0.35 4.92 -5.18
CA ASP A 71 0.30 4.19 -3.91
C ASP A 71 -1.14 4.33 -3.35
N PRO A 72 -1.90 3.23 -3.19
CA PRO A 72 -3.26 3.27 -2.67
C PRO A 72 -3.35 4.05 -1.34
N LEU A 73 -2.28 4.02 -0.54
CA LEU A 73 -2.17 4.78 0.70
C LEU A 73 -2.25 6.29 0.48
N TYR A 74 -1.75 6.79 -0.66
CA TYR A 74 -1.82 8.20 -0.99
C TYR A 74 -3.27 8.66 -1.18
N GLU A 75 -4.10 7.88 -1.88
CA GLU A 75 -5.52 8.20 -2.08
C GLU A 75 -6.29 8.18 -0.75
N PHE A 76 -6.09 7.15 0.08
CA PHE A 76 -6.71 7.09 1.41
C PHE A 76 -6.30 8.27 2.29
N SER A 77 -5.02 8.64 2.27
CA SER A 77 -4.52 9.77 3.05
C SER A 77 -5.12 11.10 2.61
N LEU A 78 -5.30 11.28 1.30
CA LEU A 78 -5.96 12.47 0.74
C LEU A 78 -7.44 12.50 1.12
N GLN A 79 -8.14 11.38 0.97
CA GLN A 79 -9.56 11.28 1.30
C GLN A 79 -9.80 11.56 2.79
N ALA A 80 -8.94 11.04 3.66
CA ALA A 80 -9.02 11.32 5.09
C ALA A 80 -8.80 12.81 5.38
N ARG A 81 -7.79 13.43 4.76
CA ARG A 81 -7.54 14.88 4.93
C ARG A 81 -8.71 15.73 4.43
N ILE A 82 -9.36 15.33 3.33
CA ILE A 82 -10.56 15.99 2.82
C ILE A 82 -11.70 15.83 3.83
N SER A 83 -11.95 14.62 4.33
CA SER A 83 -13.02 14.37 5.30
C SER A 83 -12.87 15.16 6.60
N VAL A 84 -11.63 15.32 7.10
CA VAL A 84 -11.32 16.16 8.27
C VAL A 84 -11.63 17.64 8.00
N LYS A 85 -11.51 18.09 6.75
CA LYS A 85 -11.83 19.46 6.34
C LYS A 85 -13.30 19.68 6.07
N GLU A 86 -13.99 18.69 5.52
CA GLU A 86 -15.45 18.69 5.36
C GLU A 86 -16.14 18.71 6.72
N GLY A 87 -15.57 18.04 7.72
CA GLY A 87 -16.11 17.98 9.06
C GLY A 87 -17.32 17.04 9.14
N ASN A 88 -18.06 17.13 10.24
CA ASN A 88 -19.32 16.41 10.43
C ASN A 88 -20.47 17.39 10.61
N GLU A 89 -21.67 16.98 10.19
CA GLU A 89 -22.90 17.77 10.34
C GLU A 89 -23.61 17.49 11.68
N CYS A 90 -22.91 16.89 12.64
CA CYS A 90 -23.47 16.50 13.92
C CYS A 90 -23.65 17.70 14.85
N LYS A 91 -24.78 17.72 15.58
CA LYS A 91 -25.12 18.81 16.51
C LYS A 91 -24.09 18.98 17.63
N TYR A 92 -23.52 17.87 18.10
CA TYR A 92 -22.52 17.86 19.17
C TYR A 92 -21.23 17.17 18.68
N PRO A 93 -20.35 17.86 17.95
CA PRO A 93 -19.17 17.25 17.33
C PRO A 93 -18.20 16.63 18.34
N ASP A 94 -18.21 17.10 19.59
CA ASP A 94 -17.32 16.60 20.65
C ASP A 94 -17.76 15.25 21.24
N ARG A 95 -19.02 14.84 21.03
CA ARG A 95 -19.62 13.63 21.64
C ARG A 95 -20.40 12.78 20.64
N GLN A 96 -20.43 13.19 19.38
CA GLN A 96 -21.17 12.50 18.35
C GLN A 96 -20.28 12.24 17.15
N VAL A 97 -20.52 11.10 16.51
CA VAL A 97 -19.86 10.73 15.27
C VAL A 97 -20.90 10.47 14.20
N GLN A 98 -20.53 10.77 12.96
CA GLN A 98 -21.39 10.54 11.82
C GLN A 98 -21.23 9.10 11.34
N CYS A 99 -22.35 8.39 11.18
CA CYS A 99 -22.40 7.02 10.67
C CYS A 99 -21.95 6.89 9.20
N GLY A 100 -21.71 8.02 8.52
CA GLY A 100 -21.34 8.04 7.11
C GLY A 100 -22.46 7.57 6.17
N GLY A 101 -22.19 7.64 4.87
CA GLY A 101 -23.13 7.25 3.82
C GLY A 101 -23.94 8.41 3.23
N ARG A 102 -24.36 8.25 1.97
CA ARG A 102 -25.04 9.28 1.16
C ARG A 102 -26.48 9.61 1.60
N LYS A 103 -27.13 8.73 2.37
CA LYS A 103 -28.59 8.79 2.58
C LYS A 103 -29.02 9.26 3.98
N THR A 104 -28.13 9.25 4.96
CA THR A 104 -28.48 9.59 6.34
C THR A 104 -27.26 10.21 7.01
N GLY A 105 -27.27 11.54 7.21
CA GLY A 105 -26.38 12.23 8.15
C GLY A 105 -26.72 11.86 9.59
N GLN A 106 -26.85 10.56 9.89
CA GLN A 106 -27.14 10.05 11.21
C GLN A 106 -25.91 10.25 12.08
N CYS A 107 -26.14 10.80 13.27
CA CYS A 107 -25.13 11.02 14.28
C CYS A 107 -25.47 10.17 15.50
N VAL A 108 -24.51 9.35 15.93
CA VAL A 108 -24.60 8.52 17.13
C VAL A 108 -23.62 9.03 18.19
N ASN A 109 -23.83 8.65 19.44
CA ASN A 109 -22.95 9.03 20.54
C ASN A 109 -21.60 8.31 20.41
N ASP A 110 -20.51 8.95 20.87
CA ASP A 110 -19.18 8.34 20.83
C ASP A 110 -19.09 7.05 21.68
N LEU A 111 -19.94 6.92 22.69
CA LEU A 111 -20.07 5.72 23.52
C LEU A 111 -20.73 4.53 22.83
N PHE A 112 -21.45 4.75 21.74
CA PHE A 112 -22.17 3.69 20.99
C PHE A 112 -21.36 3.12 19.84
N VAL A 113 -20.10 3.55 19.70
CA VAL A 113 -19.22 3.01 18.66
C VAL A 113 -18.46 1.84 19.23
N CYS A 114 -18.55 0.67 18.58
CA CYS A 114 -17.87 -0.56 18.96
C CYS A 114 -18.26 -1.06 20.35
N ASP A 115 -19.52 -0.88 20.75
CA ASP A 115 -20.08 -1.37 22.01
C ASP A 115 -20.74 -2.77 21.87
N GLY A 116 -20.85 -3.27 20.63
CA GLY A 116 -21.44 -4.56 20.28
C GLY A 116 -22.91 -4.48 19.85
N ILE A 117 -23.50 -3.29 19.80
CA ILE A 117 -24.88 -3.04 19.40
C ILE A 117 -24.87 -2.16 18.15
N VAL A 118 -25.67 -2.52 17.14
CA VAL A 118 -25.78 -1.74 15.92
C VAL A 118 -26.76 -0.57 16.13
N ASP A 119 -26.22 0.65 16.29
CA ASP A 119 -26.95 1.91 16.40
C ASP A 119 -27.01 2.69 15.09
N CYS A 120 -25.99 2.58 14.24
CA CYS A 120 -26.05 3.15 12.89
C CYS A 120 -26.94 2.32 11.97
N VAL A 121 -27.79 2.96 11.17
CA VAL A 121 -28.68 2.27 10.21
C VAL A 121 -27.91 1.43 9.18
N ASN A 122 -26.66 1.81 8.88
CA ASN A 122 -25.76 1.08 8.00
C ASN A 122 -24.83 0.09 8.73
N GLY A 123 -24.90 -0.01 10.06
CA GLY A 123 -24.03 -0.87 10.88
C GLY A 123 -22.56 -0.48 10.93
N ARG A 124 -22.20 0.75 10.53
CA ARG A 124 -20.80 1.18 10.43
C ARG A 124 -20.12 1.28 11.80
N ASP A 125 -20.86 1.65 12.82
CA ASP A 125 -20.41 1.72 14.21
C ASP A 125 -19.88 0.39 14.75
N GLU A 126 -20.32 -0.74 14.20
CA GLU A 126 -19.89 -2.09 14.57
C GLU A 126 -19.07 -2.79 13.46
N ASP A 127 -18.57 -2.04 12.48
CA ASP A 127 -17.72 -2.59 11.42
C ASP A 127 -16.40 -3.12 12.02
N PRO A 128 -16.02 -4.39 11.79
CA PRO A 128 -14.77 -4.95 12.29
C PRO A 128 -13.51 -4.16 11.90
N ASN A 129 -13.53 -3.46 10.77
CA ASN A 129 -12.41 -2.62 10.32
C ASN A 129 -12.27 -1.35 11.17
N ILE A 130 -13.39 -0.83 11.69
CA ILE A 130 -13.42 0.36 12.55
C ILE A 130 -13.13 -0.03 13.99
N CYS A 131 -13.70 -1.16 14.44
CA CYS A 131 -13.58 -1.68 15.79
C CYS A 131 -12.35 -2.54 16.02
N SER A 132 -11.42 -2.58 15.06
CA SER A 132 -10.17 -3.32 15.19
C SER A 132 -9.29 -2.67 16.25
N GLY A 133 -8.77 -3.48 17.18
CA GLY A 133 -7.81 -3.04 18.19
C GLY A 133 -6.38 -2.92 17.63
N ASP A 134 -6.21 -3.06 16.32
CA ASP A 134 -4.90 -3.24 15.68
C ASP A 134 -4.06 -1.97 15.68
N ASN A 135 -4.72 -0.84 15.86
CA ASN A 135 -4.13 0.48 16.03
C ASN A 135 -3.33 0.60 17.32
N ILE A 136 -3.65 -0.22 18.35
CA ILE A 136 -3.06 -0.11 19.70
C ILE A 136 -2.87 -1.48 20.31
N ARG A 137 -1.86 -2.16 19.79
CA ARG A 137 -1.37 -3.43 20.31
C ARG A 137 -0.26 -3.19 21.31
N VAL A 138 -0.11 -4.14 22.22
CA VAL A 138 1.04 -4.16 23.15
C VAL A 138 2.32 -4.30 22.34
N GLY A 139 3.30 -3.44 22.62
CA GLY A 139 4.55 -3.36 21.88
C GLY A 139 4.57 -2.28 20.79
N ASP A 140 3.41 -1.70 20.44
CA ASP A 140 3.38 -0.60 19.47
C ASP A 140 4.19 0.59 19.98
N THR A 141 5.07 1.08 19.11
CA THR A 141 5.95 2.18 19.40
C THR A 141 5.69 3.31 18.42
N PHE A 142 5.33 4.48 18.94
CA PHE A 142 5.13 5.68 18.14
C PHE A 142 6.31 6.61 18.37
N VAL A 143 6.93 7.10 17.30
CA VAL A 143 8.08 8.01 17.37
C VAL A 143 7.77 9.29 16.60
N GLY A 144 8.07 10.42 17.21
CA GLY A 144 7.75 11.72 16.66
C GLY A 144 8.64 12.85 17.14
N LEU A 145 8.38 14.04 16.61
CA LEU A 145 9.02 15.28 17.04
C LEU A 145 8.00 16.14 17.79
N SER A 146 8.38 16.55 19.00
CA SER A 146 7.60 17.44 19.86
C SER A 146 7.99 18.89 19.61
N PHE A 147 7.00 19.72 19.30
CA PHE A 147 7.15 21.16 19.11
C PHE A 147 6.41 21.91 20.21
N TRP A 148 7.14 22.67 21.02
CA TRP A 148 6.60 23.39 22.16
C TRP A 148 6.23 24.82 21.78
N ARG A 149 5.13 25.32 22.34
CA ARG A 149 4.69 26.71 22.19
C ARG A 149 4.52 27.39 23.55
N THR A 150 4.04 26.65 24.54
CA THR A 150 3.60 27.15 25.85
C THR A 150 3.86 26.07 26.93
N CYS A 151 3.59 26.39 28.20
CA CYS A 151 3.72 25.55 29.40
C CYS A 151 5.16 25.25 29.84
N LEU A 152 6.04 24.85 28.90
CA LEU A 152 7.44 24.57 29.18
C LEU A 152 8.32 25.21 28.11
N LEU A 153 9.36 25.93 28.54
CA LEU A 153 10.41 26.45 27.66
C LEU A 153 11.39 25.31 27.35
N ARG A 154 11.03 24.48 26.37
CA ARG A 154 11.86 23.36 25.89
C ARG A 154 12.11 23.48 24.39
N ASN A 155 13.28 23.05 23.95
CA ASN A 155 13.57 22.90 22.53
C ASN A 155 12.77 21.75 21.93
N SER A 156 12.58 21.79 20.61
CA SER A 156 11.97 20.71 19.87
C SER A 156 12.84 19.45 19.98
N HIS A 157 12.24 18.33 20.34
CA HIS A 157 12.97 17.12 20.66
C HIS A 157 12.21 15.85 20.27
N ARG A 158 12.91 14.72 20.21
CA ARG A 158 12.31 13.44 19.84
C ARG A 158 11.52 12.88 21.00
N THR A 159 10.32 12.39 20.72
CA THR A 159 9.43 11.79 21.70
C THR A 159 8.98 10.42 21.20
N MET A 160 9.04 9.43 22.08
CA MET A 160 8.63 8.07 21.81
C MET A 160 7.56 7.65 22.81
N VAL A 161 6.49 7.03 22.33
CA VAL A 161 5.43 6.42 23.14
C VAL A 161 5.47 4.93 22.89
N LEU A 162 5.72 4.15 23.94
CA LEU A 162 5.66 2.70 23.92
C LEU A 162 4.40 2.24 24.64
N ILE A 163 3.55 1.47 23.96
CA ILE A 163 2.37 0.85 24.56
C ILE A 163 2.79 -0.44 25.28
N THR A 164 2.69 -0.46 26.60
CA THR A 164 3.09 -1.60 27.44
C THR A 164 1.93 -2.51 27.80
N GLY A 165 0.69 -2.01 27.73
CA GLY A 165 -0.49 -2.79 28.02
C GLY A 165 -1.73 -2.23 27.32
N SER A 166 -2.60 -3.10 26.85
CA SER A 166 -3.93 -2.76 26.38
C SER A 166 -4.95 -3.75 26.92
N SER A 167 -6.09 -3.25 27.39
CA SER A 167 -7.18 -4.06 27.94
C SER A 167 -8.51 -3.48 27.50
N ARG A 168 -9.41 -4.35 27.03
CA ARG A 168 -10.77 -3.99 26.64
C ARG A 168 -11.75 -4.77 27.50
N ASP A 169 -12.64 -4.05 28.18
CA ASP A 169 -13.69 -4.67 28.99
C ASP A 169 -14.79 -5.21 28.06
N ARG A 170 -15.40 -6.34 28.42
CA ARG A 170 -16.54 -6.91 27.70
C ARG A 170 -17.81 -6.10 27.89
N PHE A 171 -17.97 -5.47 29.06
CA PHE A 171 -19.15 -4.67 29.38
C PHE A 171 -19.06 -3.23 28.88
N PHE A 172 -17.84 -2.77 28.55
CA PHE A 172 -17.59 -1.43 28.06
C PHE A 172 -16.59 -1.49 26.90
N ALA A 173 -17.07 -2.01 25.78
CA ALA A 173 -16.25 -2.29 24.61
C ALA A 173 -15.93 -1.04 23.79
N SER A 174 -16.64 0.07 23.97
CA SER A 174 -16.44 1.33 23.21
C SER A 174 -15.09 2.01 23.47
N ARG A 175 -14.33 1.58 24.49
CA ARG A 175 -12.99 2.08 24.79
C ARG A 175 -12.01 0.95 25.08
N VAL A 176 -10.76 1.18 24.72
CA VAL A 176 -9.64 0.32 25.11
C VAL A 176 -8.78 1.06 26.12
N TRP A 177 -8.60 0.49 27.30
CA TRP A 177 -7.70 1.04 28.31
C TRP A 177 -6.26 0.72 27.93
N VAL A 178 -5.41 1.75 27.92
CA VAL A 178 -4.03 1.64 27.47
C VAL A 178 -3.09 2.10 28.56
N SER A 179 -1.96 1.43 28.66
CA SER A 179 -0.85 1.78 29.54
C SER A 179 0.43 1.80 28.71
N GLY A 180 1.33 2.72 29.04
CA GLY A 180 2.53 2.91 28.25
C GLY A 180 3.60 3.69 28.98
N VAL A 181 4.70 3.88 28.28
CA VAL A 181 5.83 4.70 28.72
C VAL A 181 6.10 5.75 27.65
N LEU A 182 6.21 6.99 28.11
CA LEU A 182 6.57 8.15 27.32
C LEU A 182 8.06 8.45 27.56
N LEU A 183 8.83 8.55 26.48
CA LEU A 183 10.26 8.84 26.50
C LEU A 183 10.51 10.14 25.73
N HIS A 184 11.16 11.10 26.38
CA HIS A 184 11.61 12.35 25.76
C HIS A 184 13.12 12.36 25.69
N GLN A 185 13.68 12.42 24.48
CA GLN A 185 15.11 12.56 24.25
C GLN A 185 15.40 14.04 23.97
N ILE A 186 15.66 14.80 25.04
CA ILE A 186 15.80 16.27 24.97
C ILE A 186 17.14 16.65 24.35
N ASP A 187 18.22 16.05 24.83
CA ASP A 187 19.60 16.21 24.37
C ASP A 187 20.31 14.85 24.38
N GLU A 188 21.54 14.74 23.84
CA GLU A 188 22.32 13.49 23.80
C GLU A 188 22.56 12.84 25.18
N HIS A 189 22.42 13.61 26.26
CA HIS A 189 22.68 13.15 27.63
C HIS A 189 21.46 13.24 28.55
N ARG A 190 20.31 13.71 28.05
CA ARG A 190 19.12 13.94 28.87
C ARG A 190 17.91 13.24 28.28
N GLU A 191 17.56 12.13 28.91
CA GLU A 191 16.35 11.38 28.63
C GLU A 191 15.41 11.45 29.84
N GLU A 192 14.15 11.77 29.60
CA GLU A 192 13.10 11.78 30.63
C GLU A 192 12.06 10.71 30.29
N SER A 193 11.70 9.89 31.28
CA SER A 193 10.72 8.81 31.12
C SER A 193 9.56 8.96 32.09
N TYR A 194 8.35 8.76 31.58
CA TYR A 194 7.11 8.89 32.34
C TYR A 194 6.19 7.71 32.06
N ASN A 195 5.64 7.11 33.12
CA ASN A 195 4.58 6.11 32.98
C ASN A 195 3.26 6.83 32.73
N VAL A 196 2.55 6.40 31.68
CA VAL A 196 1.27 6.96 31.27
C VAL A 196 0.20 5.89 31.22
N THR A 197 -1.02 6.28 31.54
CA THR A 197 -2.23 5.48 31.45
C THR A 197 -3.29 6.27 30.73
N GLY A 198 -4.21 5.60 30.07
CA GLY A 198 -5.15 6.29 29.20
C GLY A 198 -6.17 5.37 28.59
N TYR A 199 -6.81 5.88 27.55
CA TYR A 199 -7.75 5.09 26.76
C TYR A 199 -7.67 5.47 25.28
N PHE A 200 -8.13 4.55 24.45
CA PHE A 200 -8.45 4.76 23.06
C PHE A 200 -9.95 4.88 22.87
N ASN A 201 -10.34 5.87 22.07
CA ASN A 201 -11.70 6.09 21.63
C ASN A 201 -11.81 5.70 20.15
N PHE A 202 -12.59 4.66 19.83
CA PHE A 202 -12.83 4.20 18.46
C PHE A 202 -13.56 5.24 17.62
N ALA A 203 -14.55 5.91 18.22
CA ALA A 203 -15.40 6.88 17.55
C ALA A 203 -14.58 8.03 16.95
N ARG A 204 -13.60 8.53 17.70
CA ARG A 204 -12.74 9.65 17.30
C ARG A 204 -11.38 9.21 16.78
N ARG A 205 -11.08 7.91 16.82
CA ARG A 205 -9.74 7.34 16.58
C ARG A 205 -8.68 8.16 17.31
N GLN A 206 -8.87 8.28 18.63
CA GLN A 206 -8.12 9.19 19.49
C GLN A 206 -7.54 8.44 20.69
N ILE A 207 -6.25 8.62 20.95
CA ILE A 207 -5.54 8.10 22.11
C ILE A 207 -5.31 9.25 23.09
N VAL A 208 -5.81 9.10 24.32
CA VAL A 208 -5.57 10.07 25.39
C VAL A 208 -4.72 9.40 26.45
N LEU A 209 -3.51 9.92 26.67
CA LEU A 209 -2.55 9.42 27.64
C LEU A 209 -2.30 10.47 28.73
N VAL A 210 -2.49 10.08 29.98
CA VAL A 210 -2.23 10.91 31.16
C VAL A 210 -1.18 10.23 32.05
N PRO A 211 -0.27 10.99 32.67
CA PRO A 211 0.73 10.42 33.56
C PRO A 211 0.11 9.81 34.81
N VAL A 212 0.67 8.68 35.25
CA VAL A 212 0.13 7.89 36.38
C VAL A 212 0.28 8.61 37.71
N ARG A 213 1.42 9.28 37.91
CA ARG A 213 1.67 10.09 39.12
C ARG A 213 1.23 11.50 38.82
N LYS A 214 0.26 11.99 39.59
CA LYS A 214 -0.32 13.34 39.47
C LYS A 214 0.48 14.36 40.29
N SER A 215 1.51 14.94 39.70
CA SER A 215 2.11 16.20 40.14
C SER A 215 1.41 17.31 39.37
N GLY A 216 0.74 18.28 40.01
CA GLY A 216 -0.22 19.19 39.36
C GLY A 216 0.19 19.95 38.07
N ASP A 217 1.46 19.89 37.67
CA ASP A 217 2.02 20.41 36.40
C ASP A 217 2.14 19.34 35.29
N ASP A 218 1.47 18.22 35.47
CA ASP A 218 1.57 17.09 34.56
C ASP A 218 0.93 17.34 33.21
N LEU A 219 1.66 16.93 32.17
CA LEU A 219 1.25 17.04 30.78
C LEU A 219 0.65 15.72 30.31
N ALA A 220 -0.49 15.83 29.65
CA ALA A 220 -1.15 14.75 28.94
C ALA A 220 -0.85 14.86 27.44
N ILE A 221 -0.96 13.73 26.76
CA ILE A 221 -0.85 13.67 25.31
C ILE A 221 -2.19 13.22 24.75
N ASP A 222 -2.67 14.00 23.80
CA ASP A 222 -3.88 13.73 23.04
C ASP A 222 -3.52 13.51 21.57
N CYS A 223 -3.64 12.29 21.08
CA CYS A 223 -3.26 11.87 19.73
C CYS A 223 -4.47 11.45 18.90
N GLU A 224 -4.53 11.88 17.64
CA GLU A 224 -5.61 11.57 16.71
C GLU A 224 -5.06 10.94 15.42
N PHE A 225 -5.68 9.83 14.98
CA PHE A 225 -5.41 9.19 13.69
C PHE A 225 -6.17 9.89 12.57
N ASN A 226 -5.74 11.11 12.23
CA ASN A 226 -6.42 11.99 11.27
C ASN A 226 -5.92 11.86 9.82
N ARG A 227 -5.04 10.90 9.53
CA ARG A 227 -4.41 10.72 8.21
C ARG A 227 -4.99 9.58 7.39
N GLY A 228 -6.02 8.89 7.87
CA GLY A 228 -6.64 7.78 7.13
C GLY A 228 -5.88 6.47 7.18
N ASP A 229 -4.79 6.43 7.95
CA ASP A 229 -4.00 5.24 8.22
C ASP A 229 -3.89 5.00 9.74
N ASP A 230 -3.35 3.84 10.11
CA ASP A 230 -3.09 3.43 11.49
C ASP A 230 -1.63 3.68 11.90
N ILE A 231 -0.91 4.50 11.13
CA ILE A 231 0.55 4.67 11.23
C ILE A 231 0.88 6.09 11.69
N HIS A 232 0.26 7.10 11.09
CA HIS A 232 0.53 8.50 11.35
C HIS A 232 -0.51 9.08 12.31
N LEU A 233 -0.01 9.78 13.33
CA LEU A 233 -0.86 10.44 14.31
C LEU A 233 -0.46 11.89 14.50
N GLY A 234 -1.49 12.74 14.54
CA GLY A 234 -1.37 14.14 14.92
C GLY A 234 -1.71 14.28 16.39
N CYS A 235 -0.74 14.66 17.20
CA CYS A 235 -0.88 14.78 18.64
C CYS A 235 -0.76 16.22 19.12
N LYS A 236 -1.39 16.48 20.26
CA LYS A 236 -1.33 17.72 21.02
C LYS A 236 -0.81 17.40 22.41
N ILE A 237 0.17 18.17 22.85
CA ILE A 237 0.63 18.12 24.24
C ILE A 237 -0.24 19.10 24.99
N VAL A 238 -0.95 18.62 26.00
CA VAL A 238 -1.96 19.40 26.73
C VAL A 238 -1.71 19.31 28.22
N HIS A 239 -2.14 20.31 28.97
CA HIS A 239 -2.10 20.24 30.43
C HIS A 239 -3.19 19.27 30.94
N SER A 240 -2.85 18.38 31.87
CA SER A 240 -3.78 17.32 32.33
C SER A 240 -5.06 17.84 32.99
N GLY A 241 -5.01 19.00 33.65
CA GLY A 241 -6.18 19.59 34.34
C GLY A 241 -7.05 20.51 33.47
N THR A 242 -6.45 21.29 32.57
CA THR A 242 -7.16 22.30 31.77
C THR A 242 -7.35 21.91 30.31
N PHE A 243 -6.62 20.88 29.85
CA PHE A 243 -6.53 20.47 28.45
C PHE A 243 -6.11 21.61 27.48
N ASN A 244 -5.48 22.65 28.02
CA ASN A 244 -4.91 23.72 27.21
C ASN A 244 -3.70 23.20 26.43
N GLN A 245 -3.63 23.55 25.15
CA GLN A 245 -2.55 23.10 24.28
C GLN A 245 -1.24 23.82 24.61
N CYS A 246 -0.24 23.02 25.00
CA CYS A 246 1.13 23.44 25.26
C CYS A 246 2.02 23.30 24.03
N GLY A 247 1.76 22.28 23.20
CA GLY A 247 2.58 21.96 22.04
C GLY A 247 1.86 21.06 21.04
N SER A 248 2.56 20.76 19.96
CA SER A 248 2.12 19.84 18.91
C SER A 248 3.16 18.75 18.72
N LEU A 249 2.71 17.54 18.45
CA LEU A 249 3.55 16.38 18.25
C LEU A 249 3.05 15.64 17.01
N VAL A 250 3.95 15.29 16.11
CA VAL A 250 3.63 14.45 14.94
C VAL A 250 4.42 13.17 15.09
N MET A 251 3.74 12.03 15.15
CA MET A 251 4.39 10.74 15.32
C MET A 251 4.00 9.75 14.22
N VAL A 252 4.81 8.72 14.12
CA VAL A 252 4.68 7.61 13.18
C VAL A 252 4.89 6.32 13.98
N ARG A 253 4.05 5.32 13.73
CA ARG A 253 4.23 3.96 14.24
C ARG A 253 5.45 3.30 13.59
N LEU A 254 6.31 2.70 14.40
CA LEU A 254 7.46 1.91 13.96
C LEU A 254 7.13 0.42 13.90
#